data_AF-A0A5A8DGJ6-F1
#
_entry.id   AF-A0A5A8DGJ6-F1
#
_cell.length_a   1.000
_cell.length_b   1.000
_cell.length_c   1.000
_cell.angle_alpha   90.00
_cell.angle_beta   90.00
_cell.angle_gamma   90.00
#
_symmetry.space_group_name_H-M   'P 1'
#
loop_
_entity.id
_entity.type
_entity.pdbx_description
1 polymer ?
#
loop_
_entity_poly.entity_id
_entity_poly.type
_entity_poly.pdbx_seq_one_letter_code
_entity_poly.pdbx_strand_id
1 'polypeptide(L)'
;MRSRPTPSQDGSTALMLSAAGGHAEVVNMLLLRGADIAVENHAGFTALHHAIAQPNLDTVALLLDHGTPLERAPEDGALALAYALVKGNLAAAALLLERGACMTSSEHELSAMQTAVESGLEGSVRLLLDHGASVNARGFDGWTPLMHALCCPSDEVTDLLLDRGADVHAMGTKSKSPLLIAAGKGLESRVENLLARGVNINAQDARGTTALMCAVNCGRYHMTTQLLDRGADHSLADSSGATALILATSLRRMDEVELLLDRGANLEAADRDGRTPLMYAASGTSALLVRLLLARGASVEAKSHLGWTALTTAACFGSVDIMRLLVAQGADLECRDASAVLPTRGSALAAGYDLSAAHDGTIPARGKALIKTDLAVAIPEGCYGRVAPRSGLAWKHSIDVGAGVIDADYRGNVGVILFNLSDTAFDVKAGDRIAQLVLERIATPDVVEVDDLEASDRGAGGFGSTGGFAESAAKRAKPAEDSAKADA
;
A
#
# COMPACT_ATOMS: atom_id res chain seq x y z
N MET A 1 53.89 36.72 29.25
CA MET A 1 52.77 35.76 29.36
C MET A 1 51.49 36.58 29.51
N ARG A 2 50.67 36.67 28.46
CA ARG A 2 49.33 37.27 28.58
C ARG A 2 48.39 36.18 29.08
N SER A 3 47.83 36.33 30.28
CA SER A 3 46.85 35.40 30.85
C SER A 3 45.62 35.37 29.95
N ARG A 4 45.26 34.20 29.42
CA ARG A 4 43.99 34.02 28.68
C ARG A 4 42.83 34.41 29.61
N PRO A 5 41.82 35.14 29.14
CA PRO A 5 40.62 35.43 29.92
C PRO A 5 39.98 34.11 30.34
N THR A 6 39.67 33.96 31.63
CA THR A 6 38.97 32.77 32.15
C THR A 6 37.52 32.81 31.67
N PRO A 7 37.06 31.85 30.85
CA PRO A 7 35.68 31.81 30.42
C PRO A 7 34.73 31.55 31.60
N SER A 8 33.47 31.97 31.47
CA SER A 8 32.40 31.59 32.40
C SER A 8 32.09 30.09 32.33
N GLN A 9 31.20 29.57 33.19
CA GLN A 9 30.89 28.14 33.27
C GLN A 9 30.39 27.52 31.95
N ASP A 10 29.85 28.34 31.06
CA ASP A 10 29.35 28.01 29.71
C ASP A 10 30.39 28.23 28.60
N GLY A 11 31.63 28.62 28.93
CA GLY A 11 32.66 28.91 27.95
C GLY A 11 32.65 30.36 27.44
N SER A 12 31.70 31.20 27.88
CA SER A 12 31.54 32.55 27.34
C SER A 12 32.66 33.51 27.78
N THR A 13 33.11 34.36 26.85
CA THR A 13 34.14 35.38 27.11
C THR A 13 33.52 36.74 27.45
N ALA A 14 34.31 37.65 28.03
CA ALA A 14 33.88 39.03 28.25
C ALA A 14 33.48 39.74 26.94
N LEU A 15 34.09 39.36 25.81
CA LEU A 15 33.72 39.87 24.49
C LEU A 15 32.33 39.36 24.06
N MET A 16 32.01 38.08 24.28
CA MET A 16 30.68 37.53 24.00
C MET A 16 29.60 38.16 24.87
N LEU A 17 29.85 38.33 26.17
CA LEU A 17 28.88 38.91 27.09
C LEU A 17 28.62 40.39 26.79
N SER A 18 29.65 41.16 26.43
CA SER A 18 29.49 42.56 26.01
C SER A 18 28.81 42.69 24.65
N ALA A 19 29.06 41.78 23.71
CA ALA A 19 28.34 41.70 22.44
C ALA A 19 26.86 41.34 22.64
N ALA A 20 26.56 40.36 23.51
CA ALA A 20 25.20 39.98 23.88
C ALA A 20 24.43 41.13 24.54
N GLY A 21 25.11 42.02 25.26
CA GLY A 21 24.52 43.22 25.87
C GLY A 21 24.42 44.43 24.94
N GLY A 22 24.91 44.33 23.69
CA GLY A 22 24.91 45.46 22.75
C GLY A 22 25.87 46.60 23.12
N HIS A 23 26.88 46.36 23.96
CA HIS A 23 27.76 47.40 24.49
C HIS A 23 28.95 47.67 23.55
N ALA A 24 28.69 48.37 22.44
CA ALA A 24 29.66 48.69 21.39
C ALA A 24 31.00 49.27 21.89
N GLU A 25 30.97 50.21 22.86
CA GLU A 25 32.19 50.79 23.42
C GLU A 25 33.04 49.77 24.18
N VAL A 26 32.40 48.88 24.94
CA VAL A 26 33.07 47.82 25.70
C VAL A 26 33.67 46.80 24.74
N VAL A 27 32.92 46.42 23.70
CA VAL A 27 33.38 45.55 22.62
C VAL A 27 34.63 46.13 21.96
N ASN A 28 34.60 47.40 21.53
CA ASN A 28 35.73 48.07 20.89
C ASN A 28 36.96 48.14 21.83
N MET A 29 36.74 48.46 23.11
CA MET A 29 37.82 48.47 24.11
C MET A 29 38.48 47.09 24.24
N LEU A 30 37.68 46.03 24.34
CA LEU A 30 38.18 44.65 24.45
C LEU A 30 38.97 44.23 23.20
N LEU A 31 38.48 44.55 22.01
CA LEU A 31 39.16 44.27 20.74
C LEU A 31 40.51 45.00 20.65
N LEU A 32 40.54 46.30 20.99
CA LEU A 32 41.79 47.09 21.03
C LEU A 32 42.81 46.56 22.05
N ARG A 33 42.35 45.87 23.10
CA ARG A 33 43.22 45.20 24.09
C ARG A 33 43.64 43.78 23.68
N GLY A 34 43.23 43.32 22.50
CA GLY A 34 43.61 42.02 21.94
C GLY A 34 42.75 40.86 22.43
N ALA A 35 41.46 41.11 22.72
CA ALA A 35 40.49 40.03 22.87
C ALA A 35 40.38 39.26 21.55
N ASP A 36 40.36 37.92 21.65
CA ASP A 36 40.27 37.04 20.50
C ASP A 36 38.79 36.92 20.07
N ILE A 37 38.52 37.33 18.82
CA ILE A 37 37.19 37.40 18.23
C ILE A 37 36.65 36.03 17.81
N ALA A 38 37.55 35.08 17.55
CA ALA A 38 37.23 33.74 17.04
C ALA A 38 37.01 32.70 18.14
N VAL A 39 37.03 33.11 19.41
CA VAL A 39 36.72 32.19 20.51
C VAL A 39 35.26 31.78 20.42
N GLU A 40 35.02 30.49 20.59
CA GLU A 40 33.68 29.88 20.68
C GLU A 40 33.38 29.47 22.13
N ASN A 41 32.11 29.58 22.53
CA ASN A 41 31.65 29.02 23.80
C ASN A 41 31.40 27.51 23.67
N HIS A 42 30.93 26.84 24.73
CA HIS A 42 30.65 25.40 24.67
C HIS A 42 29.54 25.00 23.67
N ALA A 43 28.77 25.97 23.14
CA ALA A 43 27.75 25.76 22.12
C ALA A 43 28.24 26.12 20.70
N GLY A 44 29.53 26.45 20.52
CA GLY A 44 30.10 26.80 19.21
C GLY A 44 29.79 28.24 18.75
N PHE A 45 29.28 29.11 19.62
CA PHE A 45 28.95 30.49 19.25
C PHE A 45 30.08 31.47 19.57
N THR A 46 30.40 32.32 18.60
CA THR A 46 31.34 33.45 18.70
C THR A 46 30.65 34.74 19.18
N ALA A 47 31.44 35.78 19.47
CA ALA A 47 30.90 37.10 19.84
C ALA A 47 29.98 37.70 18.77
N LEU A 48 30.22 37.38 17.48
CA LEU A 48 29.39 37.82 16.36
C LEU A 48 27.96 37.28 16.45
N HIS A 49 27.79 35.99 16.76
CA HIS A 49 26.47 35.37 16.94
C HIS A 49 25.67 36.04 18.06
N HIS A 50 26.32 36.36 19.17
CA HIS A 50 25.69 37.07 20.29
C HIS A 50 25.31 38.51 19.95
N ALA A 51 26.09 39.20 19.13
CA ALA A 51 25.76 40.54 18.65
C ALA A 51 24.51 40.53 17.75
N ILE A 52 24.34 39.51 16.90
CA ILE A 52 23.20 39.37 15.97
C ILE A 52 21.86 39.21 16.70
N ALA A 53 21.87 38.66 17.93
CA ALA A 53 20.68 38.56 18.76
C ALA A 53 20.12 39.92 19.20
N GLN A 54 20.90 41.00 19.03
CA GLN A 54 20.50 42.36 19.37
C GLN A 54 20.06 43.15 18.13
N PRO A 55 19.10 44.07 18.27
CA PRO A 55 18.67 44.93 17.17
C PRO A 55 19.71 46.00 16.80
N ASN A 56 20.73 46.24 17.64
CA ASN A 56 21.77 47.23 17.35
C ASN A 56 22.81 46.65 16.38
N LEU A 57 22.98 47.30 15.24
CA LEU A 57 23.96 46.96 14.22
C LEU A 57 25.40 47.36 14.60
N ASP A 58 25.58 48.32 15.51
CA ASP A 58 26.90 48.88 15.82
C ASP A 58 27.90 47.83 16.30
N THR A 59 27.44 46.90 17.15
CA THR A 59 28.29 45.80 17.64
C THR A 59 28.63 44.80 16.53
N VAL A 60 27.68 44.50 15.63
CA VAL A 60 27.90 43.64 14.47
C VAL A 60 28.91 44.28 13.52
N ALA A 61 28.74 45.56 13.19
CA ALA A 61 29.65 46.31 12.33
C ALA A 61 31.05 46.41 12.92
N LEU A 62 31.18 46.75 14.21
CA LEU A 62 32.47 46.80 14.90
C LEU A 62 33.20 45.46 14.89
N LEU A 63 32.49 44.34 15.12
CA LEU A 63 33.09 43.01 15.08
C LEU A 63 33.58 42.66 13.67
N LEU A 64 32.80 42.98 12.63
CA LEU A 64 33.19 42.77 11.23
C LEU A 64 34.39 43.64 10.82
N ASP A 65 34.47 44.90 11.28
CA ASP A 65 35.55 45.83 10.94
C ASP A 65 36.90 45.46 11.59
N HIS A 66 36.88 44.84 12.78
CA HIS A 66 38.08 44.37 13.49
C HIS A 66 38.60 43.01 13.02
N GLY A 67 37.99 42.44 11.97
CA GLY A 67 38.57 41.33 11.22
C GLY A 67 38.02 39.95 11.59
N THR A 68 36.71 39.76 11.68
CA THR A 68 36.06 38.48 11.33
C THR A 68 36.01 38.38 9.81
N PRO A 69 37.01 37.78 9.14
CA PRO A 69 37.04 37.74 7.69
C PRO A 69 36.11 36.60 7.28
N LEU A 70 34.89 36.95 6.88
CA LEU A 70 33.85 36.00 6.48
C LEU A 70 34.34 35.09 5.32
N GLU A 71 35.29 35.56 4.52
CA GLU A 71 35.96 34.77 3.47
C GLU A 71 36.98 33.75 4.00
N ARG A 72 37.62 34.02 5.15
CA ARG A 72 38.65 33.12 5.75
C ARG A 72 38.06 32.14 6.76
N ALA A 73 36.87 32.44 7.28
CA ALA A 73 36.06 31.57 8.12
C ALA A 73 34.64 31.46 7.52
N PRO A 74 34.50 30.81 6.34
CA PRO A 74 33.22 30.75 5.61
C PRO A 74 32.11 30.09 6.42
N GLU A 75 32.46 29.16 7.32
CA GLU A 75 31.51 28.44 8.17
C GLU A 75 30.94 29.34 9.29
N ASP A 76 31.77 30.15 9.97
CA ASP A 76 31.31 31.14 10.97
C ASP A 76 30.45 32.23 10.31
N GLY A 77 30.83 32.67 9.09
CA GLY A 77 30.03 33.63 8.32
C GLY A 77 28.69 33.08 7.84
N ALA A 78 28.65 31.83 7.38
CA ALA A 78 27.41 31.17 6.98
C ALA A 78 26.49 30.92 8.19
N LEU A 79 27.05 30.54 9.34
CA LEU A 79 26.30 30.33 10.58
C LEU A 79 25.76 31.65 11.14
N ALA A 80 26.55 32.73 11.11
CA ALA A 80 26.12 34.06 11.49
C ALA A 80 24.96 34.56 10.61
N LEU A 81 25.07 34.38 9.28
CA LEU A 81 24.00 34.72 8.34
C LEU A 81 22.73 33.90 8.62
N ALA A 82 22.85 32.58 8.75
CA ALA A 82 21.73 31.70 9.09
C ALA A 82 21.04 32.14 10.39
N TYR A 83 21.82 32.47 11.42
CA TYR A 83 21.30 32.93 12.70
C TYR A 83 20.54 34.27 12.56
N ALA A 84 21.08 35.23 11.80
CA ALA A 84 20.41 36.50 11.52
C ALA A 84 19.06 36.30 10.80
N LEU A 85 19.01 35.38 9.83
CA LEU A 85 17.81 35.05 9.06
C LEU A 85 16.73 34.37 9.91
N VAL A 86 17.12 33.46 10.81
CA VAL A 86 16.19 32.80 11.76
C VAL A 86 15.62 33.79 12.77
N LYS A 87 16.44 34.74 13.22
CA LYS A 87 16.00 35.79 14.16
C LYS A 87 15.20 36.92 13.48
N GLY A 88 15.17 36.96 12.15
CA GLY A 88 14.54 38.05 11.40
C GLY A 88 15.29 39.38 11.53
N ASN A 89 16.56 39.37 11.91
CA ASN A 89 17.38 40.56 11.99
C ASN A 89 17.90 40.93 10.59
N LEU A 90 17.02 41.52 9.78
CA LEU A 90 17.30 41.84 8.38
C LEU A 90 18.46 42.83 8.22
N ALA A 91 18.65 43.74 9.17
CA ALA A 91 19.76 44.70 9.13
C ALA A 91 21.12 44.00 9.31
N ALA A 92 21.22 43.09 10.29
CA ALA A 92 22.42 42.29 10.48
C ALA A 92 22.67 41.35 9.28
N ALA A 93 21.61 40.72 8.75
CA ALA A 93 21.73 39.85 7.57
C ALA A 93 22.20 40.61 6.32
N ALA A 94 21.67 41.80 6.05
CA ALA A 94 22.11 42.66 4.95
C ALA A 94 23.59 43.03 5.09
N LEU A 95 24.01 43.47 6.29
CA LEU A 95 25.40 43.83 6.55
C LEU A 95 26.33 42.62 6.37
N LEU A 96 25.93 41.43 6.83
CA LEU A 96 26.71 40.21 6.62
C LEU A 96 26.90 39.89 5.14
N LEU A 97 25.85 40.01 4.32
CA LEU A 97 25.94 39.80 2.87
C LEU A 97 26.82 40.85 2.17
N GLU A 98 26.69 42.12 2.54
CA GLU A 98 27.55 43.21 2.03
C GLU A 98 29.04 42.98 2.33
N ARG A 99 29.34 42.32 3.46
CA ARG A 99 30.71 41.97 3.87
C ARG A 99 31.18 40.59 3.37
N GLY A 100 30.43 39.96 2.47
CA GLY A 100 30.82 38.72 1.80
C GLY A 100 30.50 37.44 2.58
N ALA A 101 29.50 37.44 3.47
CA ALA A 101 29.00 36.20 4.07
C ALA A 101 28.58 35.20 2.99
N CYS A 102 29.04 33.95 3.12
CA CYS A 102 28.65 32.90 2.18
C CYS A 102 27.18 32.52 2.38
N MET A 103 26.42 32.45 1.28
CA MET A 103 25.02 32.01 1.29
C MET A 103 24.86 30.48 1.42
N THR A 104 25.96 29.73 1.30
CA THR A 104 25.99 28.26 1.34
C THR A 104 27.16 27.77 2.19
N SER A 105 26.92 26.99 3.24
CA SER A 105 27.98 26.28 3.96
C SER A 105 28.24 24.90 3.36
N SER A 106 29.48 24.42 3.49
CA SER A 106 29.89 23.12 2.97
C SER A 106 29.77 21.99 3.99
N GLU A 107 29.87 22.29 5.30
CA GLU A 107 29.87 21.29 6.37
C GLU A 107 28.50 21.02 7.00
N HIS A 108 27.59 22.02 7.00
CA HIS A 108 26.31 21.91 7.70
C HIS A 108 25.10 21.61 6.81
N GLU A 109 25.34 21.34 5.52
CA GLU A 109 24.29 21.17 4.51
C GLU A 109 23.28 22.34 4.48
N LEU A 110 23.66 23.50 5.01
CA LEU A 110 22.72 24.58 5.33
C LEU A 110 22.76 25.65 4.23
N SER A 111 21.73 25.67 3.41
CA SER A 111 21.50 26.80 2.50
C SER A 111 20.85 27.95 3.27
N ALA A 112 21.43 29.15 3.22
CA ALA A 112 20.81 30.34 3.81
C ALA A 112 19.37 30.54 3.31
N MET A 113 19.13 30.18 2.04
CA MET A 113 17.81 30.18 1.42
C MET A 113 16.85 29.19 2.08
N GLN A 114 17.31 27.97 2.35
CA GLN A 114 16.50 26.96 3.05
C GLN A 114 16.18 27.41 4.47
N THR A 115 17.17 27.92 5.21
CA THR A 115 16.96 28.44 6.58
C THR A 115 15.95 29.58 6.62
N ALA A 116 16.02 30.52 5.66
CA ALA A 116 15.08 31.63 5.55
C ALA A 116 13.66 31.16 5.18
N VAL A 117 13.54 30.13 4.33
CA VAL A 117 12.24 29.55 3.97
C VAL A 117 11.64 28.77 5.14
N GLU A 118 12.44 27.96 5.82
CA GLU A 118 12.03 27.15 6.98
C GLU A 118 11.62 28.01 8.19
N SER A 119 12.24 29.19 8.37
CA SER A 119 11.82 30.14 9.40
C SER A 119 10.48 30.81 9.09
N GLY A 120 10.00 30.73 7.84
CA GLY A 120 8.73 31.33 7.41
C GLY A 120 8.76 32.87 7.36
N LEU A 121 9.94 33.48 7.39
CA LEU A 121 10.10 34.93 7.41
C LEU A 121 10.30 35.45 5.98
N GLU A 122 9.22 35.98 5.39
CA GLU A 122 9.21 36.57 4.04
C GLU A 122 10.33 37.60 3.83
N GLY A 123 10.59 38.45 4.83
CA GLY A 123 11.66 39.46 4.75
C GLY A 123 13.06 38.86 4.59
N SER A 124 13.34 37.73 5.25
CA SER A 124 14.61 37.02 5.15
C SER A 124 14.78 36.40 3.75
N VAL A 125 13.73 35.81 3.21
CA VAL A 125 13.71 35.24 1.86
C VAL A 125 13.87 36.33 0.80
N ARG A 126 13.15 37.45 0.94
CA ARG A 126 13.24 38.61 0.03
C ARG A 126 14.66 39.16 -0.01
N LEU A 127 15.26 39.37 1.17
CA LEU A 127 16.61 39.91 1.30
C LEU A 127 17.64 39.04 0.57
N LEU A 128 17.57 37.71 0.71
CA LEU A 128 18.47 36.80 0.01
C LEU A 128 18.29 36.85 -1.50
N LEU A 129 17.04 36.85 -1.99
CA LEU A 129 16.76 36.93 -3.42
C LEU A 129 17.22 38.27 -4.03
N ASP A 130 17.07 39.37 -3.28
CA ASP A 130 17.52 40.71 -3.70
C ASP A 130 19.06 40.80 -3.76
N HIS A 131 19.77 39.97 -2.99
CA HIS A 131 21.24 39.82 -3.02
C HIS A 131 21.71 38.70 -3.98
N GLY A 132 20.84 38.24 -4.89
CA GLY A 132 21.22 37.33 -5.97
C GLY A 132 21.19 35.84 -5.62
N ALA A 133 20.56 35.44 -4.50
CA ALA A 133 20.31 34.03 -4.23
C ALA A 133 19.45 33.40 -5.34
N SER A 134 19.78 32.17 -5.75
CA SER A 134 19.01 31.46 -6.77
C SER A 134 17.69 30.97 -6.20
N VAL A 135 16.57 31.44 -6.77
CA VAL A 135 15.20 31.03 -6.41
C VAL A 135 14.96 29.51 -6.63
N ASN A 136 15.72 28.90 -7.55
CA ASN A 136 15.63 27.50 -7.93
C ASN A 136 16.86 26.68 -7.47
N ALA A 137 17.62 27.19 -6.50
CA ALA A 137 18.71 26.43 -5.90
C ALA A 137 18.19 25.07 -5.41
N ARG A 138 18.96 24.00 -5.59
CA ARG A 138 18.59 22.69 -5.07
C ARG A 138 19.36 22.43 -3.79
N GLY A 139 18.65 22.06 -2.73
CA GLY A 139 19.23 21.57 -1.49
C GLY A 139 19.90 20.21 -1.68
N PHE A 140 20.57 19.73 -0.64
CA PHE A 140 21.22 18.41 -0.62
C PHE A 140 20.20 17.26 -0.72
N ASP A 141 19.00 17.47 -0.21
CA ASP A 141 17.85 16.59 -0.38
C ASP A 141 17.23 16.66 -1.79
N GLY A 142 17.80 17.48 -2.68
CA GLY A 142 17.32 17.72 -4.02
C GLY A 142 16.01 18.50 -4.07
N TRP A 143 15.59 19.19 -3.02
CA TRP A 143 14.39 20.03 -3.05
C TRP A 143 14.72 21.45 -3.46
N THR A 144 13.73 22.16 -4.03
CA THR A 144 13.84 23.60 -4.32
C THR A 144 13.26 24.42 -3.16
N PRO A 145 13.62 25.70 -3.00
CA PRO A 145 13.03 26.59 -2.00
C PRO A 145 11.50 26.56 -2.00
N LEU A 146 10.87 26.48 -3.18
CA LEU A 146 9.42 26.35 -3.29
C LEU A 146 8.88 25.09 -2.62
N MET A 147 9.56 23.95 -2.75
CA MET A 147 9.14 22.70 -2.10
C MET A 147 9.28 22.77 -0.57
N HIS A 148 10.33 23.39 -0.06
CA HIS A 148 10.46 23.66 1.38
C HIS A 148 9.37 24.61 1.87
N ALA A 149 9.05 25.66 1.09
CA ALA A 149 8.01 26.63 1.44
C ALA A 149 6.64 25.96 1.58
N LEU A 150 6.33 24.95 0.77
CA LEU A 150 5.11 24.12 0.90
C LEU A 150 5.07 23.28 2.18
N CYS A 151 6.17 23.14 2.91
CA CYS A 151 6.19 22.54 4.24
C CYS A 151 6.06 23.58 5.37
N CYS A 152 6.21 24.86 5.05
CA CYS A 152 6.21 25.95 6.03
C CYS A 152 4.80 26.52 6.27
N PRO A 153 4.53 27.13 7.43
CA PRO A 153 3.23 27.73 7.74
C PRO A 153 2.89 28.98 6.92
N SER A 154 3.89 29.74 6.45
CA SER A 154 3.66 31.02 5.76
C SER A 154 3.33 30.85 4.28
N ASP A 155 2.16 31.36 3.90
CA ASP A 155 1.73 31.44 2.49
C ASP A 155 2.52 32.52 1.75
N GLU A 156 2.88 33.60 2.44
CA GLU A 156 3.61 34.75 1.90
C GLU A 156 4.97 34.36 1.34
N VAL A 157 5.69 33.44 2.01
CA VAL A 157 6.96 32.90 1.49
C VAL A 157 6.73 32.14 0.18
N THR A 158 5.65 31.36 0.09
CA THR A 158 5.32 30.62 -1.14
C THR A 158 5.01 31.59 -2.28
N ASP A 159 4.18 32.59 -2.01
CA ASP A 159 3.78 33.60 -2.99
C ASP A 159 4.99 34.41 -3.48
N LEU A 160 5.87 34.85 -2.57
CA LEU A 160 7.11 35.55 -2.91
C LEU A 160 8.01 34.71 -3.83
N LEU A 161 8.21 33.42 -3.51
CA LEU A 161 9.04 32.54 -4.34
C LEU A 161 8.46 32.39 -5.75
N LEU A 162 7.14 32.21 -5.83
CA LEU A 162 6.45 32.09 -7.11
C LEU A 162 6.53 33.41 -7.91
N ASP A 163 6.37 34.57 -7.28
CA ASP A 163 6.55 35.89 -7.91
C ASP A 163 7.97 36.12 -8.42
N ARG A 164 8.96 35.53 -7.75
CA ARG A 164 10.38 35.61 -8.14
C ARG A 164 10.79 34.52 -9.14
N GLY A 165 9.83 33.79 -9.72
CA GLY A 165 10.08 32.83 -10.80
C GLY A 165 10.52 31.44 -10.33
N ALA A 166 10.08 31.00 -9.16
CA ALA A 166 10.28 29.62 -8.73
C ALA A 166 9.65 28.63 -9.74
N ASP A 167 10.39 27.57 -10.05
CA ASP A 167 9.96 26.53 -10.98
C ASP A 167 8.87 25.64 -10.35
N VAL A 168 7.64 25.82 -10.82
CA VAL A 168 6.45 25.06 -10.41
C VAL A 168 6.46 23.61 -10.91
N HIS A 169 7.33 23.27 -11.87
CA HIS A 169 7.51 21.94 -12.43
C HIS A 169 8.75 21.22 -11.88
N ALA A 170 9.45 21.84 -10.93
CA ALA A 170 10.59 21.21 -10.29
C ALA A 170 10.19 19.84 -9.72
N MET A 171 11.09 18.87 -9.84
CA MET A 171 10.87 17.52 -9.31
C MET A 171 11.84 17.28 -8.16
N GLY A 172 11.31 16.97 -6.98
CA GLY A 172 12.09 16.68 -5.78
C GLY A 172 12.54 15.22 -5.73
N THR A 173 12.99 14.76 -4.56
CA THR A 173 13.21 13.33 -4.32
C THR A 173 11.93 12.53 -4.54
N LYS A 174 12.06 11.33 -5.12
CA LYS A 174 10.93 10.48 -5.58
C LYS A 174 10.04 11.13 -6.64
N SER A 175 10.55 12.13 -7.37
CA SER A 175 9.83 12.78 -8.48
C SER A 175 8.52 13.45 -8.06
N LYS A 176 8.43 13.96 -6.82
CA LYS A 176 7.27 14.74 -6.38
C LYS A 176 7.37 16.18 -6.86
N SER A 177 6.32 16.67 -7.51
CA SER A 177 6.18 18.07 -7.90
C SER A 177 5.61 18.93 -6.75
N PRO A 178 5.78 20.27 -6.80
CA PRO A 178 5.16 21.20 -5.85
C PRO A 178 3.65 20.97 -5.69
N LEU A 179 2.92 20.76 -6.79
CA LEU A 179 1.47 20.53 -6.74
C LEU A 179 1.11 19.28 -5.93
N LEU A 180 1.84 18.17 -6.11
CA LEU A 180 1.61 16.94 -5.35
C LEU A 180 1.88 17.11 -3.85
N ILE A 181 2.91 17.88 -3.49
CA ILE A 181 3.25 18.19 -2.09
C ILE A 181 2.13 19.05 -1.47
N ALA A 182 1.70 20.11 -2.17
CA ALA A 182 0.64 21.00 -1.70
C ALA A 182 -0.71 20.28 -1.54
N ALA A 183 -1.08 19.43 -2.50
CA ALA A 183 -2.32 18.64 -2.46
C ALA A 183 -2.33 17.62 -1.31
N GLY A 184 -1.25 16.86 -1.10
CA GLY A 184 -1.17 15.92 0.02
C GLY A 184 -1.23 16.60 1.41
N LYS A 185 -0.72 17.83 1.50
CA LYS A 185 -0.81 18.64 2.73
C LYS A 185 -2.15 19.33 2.91
N GLY A 186 -2.97 19.47 1.86
CA GLY A 186 -4.25 20.19 1.91
C GLY A 186 -4.09 21.71 1.93
N LEU A 187 -3.07 22.24 1.26
CA LEU A 187 -2.81 23.69 1.21
C LEU A 187 -3.62 24.35 0.09
N GLU A 188 -4.90 24.57 0.33
CA GLU A 188 -5.89 25.04 -0.66
C GLU A 188 -5.42 26.30 -1.40
N SER A 189 -5.12 27.39 -0.69
CA SER A 189 -4.65 28.65 -1.29
C SER A 189 -3.40 28.48 -2.15
N ARG A 190 -2.45 27.63 -1.71
CA ARG A 190 -1.21 27.37 -2.45
C ARG A 190 -1.43 26.52 -3.69
N VAL A 191 -2.37 25.58 -3.64
CA VAL A 191 -2.80 24.84 -4.83
C VAL A 191 -3.44 25.80 -5.83
N GLU A 192 -4.27 26.76 -5.40
CA GLU A 192 -4.83 27.77 -6.30
C GLU A 192 -3.77 28.63 -6.96
N ASN A 193 -2.78 29.10 -6.19
CA ASN A 193 -1.68 29.90 -6.74
C ASN A 193 -0.85 29.09 -7.76
N LEU A 194 -0.52 27.83 -7.44
CA LEU A 194 0.19 26.94 -8.37
C LEU A 194 -0.60 26.70 -9.67
N LEU A 195 -1.91 26.42 -9.56
CA LEU A 195 -2.76 26.19 -10.73
C LEU A 195 -2.94 27.46 -11.58
N ALA A 196 -3.03 28.64 -10.97
CA ALA A 196 -3.11 29.92 -11.66
C ALA A 196 -1.86 30.21 -12.52
N ARG A 197 -0.73 29.56 -12.22
CA ARG A 197 0.54 29.66 -12.97
C ARG A 197 0.69 28.60 -14.06
N GLY A 198 -0.38 27.91 -14.43
CA GLY A 198 -0.41 27.00 -15.56
C GLY A 198 0.10 25.59 -15.26
N VAL A 199 0.20 25.20 -13.98
CA VAL A 199 0.53 23.82 -13.62
C VAL A 199 -0.59 22.89 -14.11
N ASN A 200 -0.21 21.83 -14.83
CA ASN A 200 -1.15 20.79 -15.22
C ASN A 200 -1.66 20.05 -13.96
N ILE A 201 -2.95 20.21 -13.65
CA ILE A 201 -3.63 19.55 -12.52
C ILE A 201 -3.53 18.01 -12.56
N ASN A 202 -3.36 17.46 -13.77
CA ASN A 202 -3.29 16.04 -14.06
C ASN A 202 -1.86 15.51 -14.22
N ALA A 203 -0.84 16.30 -13.84
CA ALA A 203 0.54 15.84 -13.87
C ALA A 203 0.74 14.63 -12.93
N GLN A 204 1.46 13.63 -13.43
CA GLN A 204 1.78 12.40 -12.70
C GLN A 204 3.25 12.36 -12.28
N ASP A 205 3.53 11.87 -11.07
CA ASP A 205 4.91 11.53 -10.66
C ASP A 205 5.40 10.25 -11.34
N ALA A 206 6.64 9.84 -11.02
CA ALA A 206 7.24 8.61 -11.57
C ALA A 206 6.46 7.32 -11.22
N ARG A 207 5.53 7.38 -10.25
CA ARG A 207 4.65 6.28 -9.85
C ARG A 207 3.24 6.44 -10.40
N GLY A 208 2.99 7.38 -11.31
CA GLY A 208 1.65 7.65 -11.84
C GLY A 208 0.74 8.41 -10.88
N THR A 209 1.26 8.94 -9.77
CA THR A 209 0.43 9.59 -8.74
C THR A 209 0.05 10.99 -9.18
N THR A 210 -1.23 11.35 -9.11
CA THR A 210 -1.73 12.72 -9.36
C THR A 210 -1.91 13.50 -8.06
N ALA A 211 -2.17 14.81 -8.17
CA ALA A 211 -2.54 15.66 -7.04
C ALA A 211 -3.80 15.15 -6.32
N LEU A 212 -4.81 14.72 -7.10
CA LEU A 212 -6.06 14.14 -6.58
C LEU A 212 -5.80 12.88 -5.75
N MET A 213 -4.94 11.97 -6.24
CA MET A 213 -4.58 10.76 -5.49
C MET A 213 -3.84 11.08 -4.19
N CYS A 214 -2.98 12.11 -4.20
CA CYS A 214 -2.29 12.56 -2.99
C CYS A 214 -3.27 13.14 -1.95
N ALA A 215 -4.26 13.92 -2.37
CA ALA A 215 -5.31 14.45 -1.49
C ALA A 215 -6.11 13.30 -0.84
N VAL A 216 -6.57 12.33 -1.64
CA VAL A 216 -7.28 11.13 -1.18
C VAL A 216 -6.43 10.29 -0.21
N ASN A 217 -5.17 10.02 -0.57
CA ASN A 217 -4.28 9.20 0.25
C ASN A 217 -4.01 9.84 1.63
N CYS A 218 -4.00 11.17 1.68
CA CYS A 218 -3.85 11.94 2.92
C CYS A 218 -5.18 12.29 3.60
N GLY A 219 -6.33 11.90 3.06
CA GLY A 219 -7.66 12.18 3.61
C GLY A 219 -8.03 13.66 3.62
N ARG A 220 -7.64 14.41 2.58
CA ARG A 220 -7.85 15.86 2.46
C ARG A 220 -9.15 16.15 1.71
N TYR A 221 -10.30 15.90 2.33
CA TYR A 221 -11.62 16.02 1.69
C TYR A 221 -11.87 17.37 0.95
N HIS A 222 -11.57 18.51 1.60
CA HIS A 222 -11.75 19.83 0.97
C HIS A 222 -10.83 20.03 -0.24
N MET A 223 -9.58 19.60 -0.14
CA MET A 223 -8.64 19.59 -1.27
C MET A 223 -9.10 18.67 -2.40
N THR A 224 -9.60 17.46 -2.08
CA THR A 224 -10.18 16.53 -3.06
C THR A 224 -11.34 17.19 -3.80
N THR A 225 -12.22 17.89 -3.08
CA THR A 225 -13.34 18.65 -3.65
C THR A 225 -12.84 19.77 -4.57
N GLN A 226 -11.90 20.59 -4.10
CA GLN A 226 -11.32 21.69 -4.86
C GLN A 226 -10.66 21.21 -6.16
N LEU A 227 -9.89 20.12 -6.11
CA LEU A 227 -9.22 19.55 -7.29
C LEU A 227 -10.24 19.03 -8.30
N LEU A 228 -11.29 18.34 -7.86
CA LEU A 228 -12.36 17.86 -8.74
C LEU A 228 -13.14 19.03 -9.36
N ASP A 229 -13.45 20.08 -8.59
CA ASP A 229 -14.12 21.29 -9.08
C ASP A 229 -13.29 22.03 -10.15
N ARG A 230 -11.96 21.87 -10.10
CA ARG A 230 -11.00 22.43 -11.08
C ARG A 230 -10.69 21.48 -12.23
N GLY A 231 -11.41 20.36 -12.34
CA GLY A 231 -11.30 19.43 -13.48
C GLY A 231 -10.15 18.42 -13.36
N ALA A 232 -9.74 18.06 -12.15
CA ALA A 232 -8.83 16.92 -11.95
C ALA A 232 -9.47 15.63 -12.50
N ASP A 233 -8.71 14.91 -13.33
CA ASP A 233 -9.16 13.67 -13.96
C ASP A 233 -9.07 12.50 -12.96
N HIS A 234 -10.23 12.08 -12.46
CA HIS A 234 -10.37 10.96 -11.55
C HIS A 234 -10.22 9.57 -12.22
N SER A 235 -10.09 9.51 -13.54
CA SER A 235 -9.89 8.27 -14.30
C SER A 235 -8.42 7.87 -14.43
N LEU A 236 -7.49 8.81 -14.16
CA LEU A 236 -6.07 8.51 -14.15
C LEU A 236 -5.75 7.45 -13.09
N ALA A 237 -4.79 6.59 -13.42
CA ALA A 237 -4.38 5.46 -12.61
C ALA A 237 -2.89 5.55 -12.28
N ASP A 238 -2.53 5.12 -11.07
CA ASP A 238 -1.15 5.05 -10.64
C ASP A 238 -0.41 3.83 -11.25
N SER A 239 0.84 3.63 -10.83
CA SER A 239 1.67 2.51 -11.25
C SER A 239 1.17 1.13 -10.81
N SER A 240 0.16 1.04 -9.94
CA SER A 240 -0.55 -0.21 -9.64
C SER A 240 -1.83 -0.38 -10.46
N GLY A 241 -2.21 0.64 -11.25
CA GLY A 241 -3.50 0.71 -11.92
C GLY A 241 -4.61 1.27 -11.02
N ALA A 242 -4.31 1.73 -9.80
CA ALA A 242 -5.31 2.25 -8.89
C ALA A 242 -5.72 3.67 -9.28
N THR A 243 -7.02 3.87 -9.48
CA THR A 243 -7.64 5.20 -9.64
C THR A 243 -7.89 5.86 -8.29
N ALA A 244 -8.27 7.14 -8.27
CA ALA A 244 -8.64 7.83 -7.04
C ALA A 244 -9.76 7.11 -6.26
N LEU A 245 -10.74 6.52 -6.95
CA LEU A 245 -11.83 5.75 -6.33
C LEU A 245 -11.33 4.45 -5.68
N ILE A 246 -10.42 3.73 -6.34
CA ILE A 246 -9.80 2.52 -5.78
C ILE A 246 -9.02 2.87 -4.51
N LEU A 247 -8.21 3.95 -4.56
CA LEU A 247 -7.45 4.42 -3.40
C LEU A 247 -8.37 4.80 -2.24
N ALA A 248 -9.38 5.64 -2.47
CA ALA A 248 -10.35 6.05 -1.46
C ALA A 248 -11.05 4.85 -0.82
N THR A 249 -11.42 3.85 -1.64
CA THR A 249 -12.08 2.62 -1.17
C THR A 249 -11.15 1.75 -0.33
N SER A 250 -9.90 1.54 -0.78
CA SER A 250 -8.90 0.76 -0.05
C SER A 250 -8.52 1.39 1.31
N LEU A 251 -8.52 2.72 1.38
CA LEU A 251 -8.25 3.50 2.59
C LEU A 251 -9.49 3.73 3.45
N ARG A 252 -10.64 3.22 3.02
CA ARG A 252 -11.94 3.31 3.70
C ARG A 252 -12.42 4.75 3.95
N ARG A 253 -12.17 5.65 3.00
CA ARG A 253 -12.57 7.06 3.05
C ARG A 253 -14.00 7.24 2.50
N MET A 254 -15.01 6.95 3.32
CA MET A 254 -16.44 7.00 2.93
C MET A 254 -16.81 8.29 2.17
N ASP A 255 -16.53 9.45 2.77
CA ASP A 255 -16.92 10.75 2.21
C ASP A 255 -16.24 11.02 0.86
N GLU A 256 -14.98 10.58 0.69
CA GLU A 256 -14.26 10.73 -0.57
C GLU A 256 -14.75 9.73 -1.63
N VAL A 257 -15.15 8.52 -1.23
CA VAL A 257 -15.79 7.55 -2.15
C VAL A 257 -17.12 8.10 -2.65
N GLU A 258 -17.97 8.63 -1.76
CA GLU A 258 -19.23 9.26 -2.15
C GLU A 258 -19.00 10.43 -3.09
N LEU A 259 -18.09 11.35 -2.73
CA LEU A 259 -17.72 12.50 -3.56
C LEU A 259 -17.25 12.06 -4.96
N LEU A 260 -16.32 11.10 -5.05
CA LEU A 260 -15.79 10.65 -6.34
C LEU A 260 -16.89 10.02 -7.21
N LEU A 261 -17.78 9.24 -6.62
CA LEU A 261 -18.91 8.64 -7.34
C LEU A 261 -19.93 9.71 -7.80
N ASP A 262 -20.16 10.74 -6.98
CA ASP A 262 -21.02 11.88 -7.35
C ASP A 262 -20.42 12.70 -8.50
N ARG A 263 -19.09 12.70 -8.64
CA ARG A 263 -18.38 13.29 -9.78
C ARG A 263 -18.23 12.36 -10.99
N GLY A 264 -18.85 11.18 -10.96
CA GLY A 264 -18.86 10.25 -12.10
C GLY A 264 -17.62 9.37 -12.22
N ALA A 265 -16.89 9.12 -11.12
CA ALA A 265 -15.83 8.13 -11.12
C ALA A 265 -16.35 6.76 -11.55
N ASN A 266 -15.58 6.06 -12.39
CA ASN A 266 -15.94 4.73 -12.88
C ASN A 266 -15.98 3.73 -11.72
N LEU A 267 -17.19 3.30 -11.35
CA LEU A 267 -17.45 2.33 -10.30
C LEU A 267 -16.79 0.96 -10.56
N GLU A 268 -16.60 0.62 -11.83
CA GLU A 268 -15.97 -0.61 -12.32
C GLU A 268 -14.52 -0.39 -12.76
N ALA A 269 -13.86 0.68 -12.30
CA ALA A 269 -12.42 0.83 -12.49
C ALA A 269 -11.71 -0.39 -11.92
N ALA A 270 -10.69 -0.89 -12.62
CA ALA A 270 -9.94 -2.05 -12.20
C ALA A 270 -8.44 -1.72 -12.16
N ASP A 271 -7.75 -2.21 -11.12
CA ASP A 271 -6.29 -2.12 -11.04
C ASP A 271 -5.59 -3.11 -11.97
N ARG A 272 -4.25 -3.20 -11.90
CA ARG A 272 -3.48 -4.15 -12.73
C ARG A 272 -3.77 -5.62 -12.44
N ASP A 273 -4.35 -5.94 -11.28
CA ASP A 273 -4.77 -7.30 -10.91
C ASP A 273 -6.24 -7.56 -11.30
N GLY A 274 -6.92 -6.59 -11.91
CA GLY A 274 -8.33 -6.65 -12.25
C GLY A 274 -9.27 -6.41 -11.06
N ARG A 275 -8.77 -5.89 -9.93
CA ARG A 275 -9.57 -5.68 -8.71
C ARG A 275 -10.37 -4.40 -8.81
N THR A 276 -11.68 -4.51 -8.57
CA THR A 276 -12.62 -3.38 -8.56
C THR A 276 -12.77 -2.76 -7.16
N PRO A 277 -13.29 -1.51 -7.03
CA PRO A 277 -13.62 -0.91 -5.74
C PRO A 277 -14.43 -1.84 -4.83
N LEU A 278 -15.41 -2.58 -5.37
CA LEU A 278 -16.22 -3.51 -4.58
C LEU A 278 -15.38 -4.64 -3.95
N MET A 279 -14.38 -5.16 -4.66
CA MET A 279 -13.44 -6.15 -4.11
C MET A 279 -12.58 -5.55 -2.99
N TYR A 280 -12.09 -4.31 -3.15
CA TYR A 280 -11.35 -3.62 -2.10
C TYR A 280 -12.22 -3.39 -0.85
N ALA A 281 -13.47 -2.96 -1.03
CA ALA A 281 -14.43 -2.79 0.07
C ALA A 281 -14.71 -4.12 0.80
N ALA A 282 -14.81 -5.22 0.04
CA ALA A 282 -14.98 -6.56 0.58
C ALA A 282 -13.78 -7.06 1.40
N SER A 283 -12.56 -6.68 1.02
CA SER A 283 -11.34 -7.02 1.79
C SER A 283 -11.21 -6.23 3.10
N GLY A 284 -11.64 -4.97 3.11
CA GLY A 284 -11.47 -4.04 4.24
C GLY A 284 -12.52 -4.14 5.35
N THR A 285 -13.37 -5.18 5.33
CA THR A 285 -14.48 -5.45 6.28
C THR A 285 -15.51 -4.32 6.44
N SER A 286 -15.53 -3.34 5.51
CA SER A 286 -16.45 -2.19 5.58
C SER A 286 -17.78 -2.50 4.90
N ALA A 287 -18.73 -3.04 5.67
CA ALA A 287 -20.10 -3.29 5.19
C ALA A 287 -20.80 -2.03 4.65
N LEU A 288 -20.47 -0.84 5.18
CA LEU A 288 -21.00 0.43 4.70
C LEU A 288 -20.52 0.76 3.27
N LEU A 289 -19.23 0.58 2.97
CA LEU A 289 -18.71 0.78 1.62
C LEU A 289 -19.33 -0.21 0.63
N VAL A 290 -19.44 -1.48 1.03
CA VAL A 290 -20.09 -2.50 0.20
C VAL A 290 -21.53 -2.10 -0.12
N ARG A 291 -22.31 -1.66 0.88
CA ARG A 291 -23.68 -1.17 0.66
C ARG A 291 -23.73 0.05 -0.25
N LEU A 292 -22.84 1.02 -0.05
CA LEU A 292 -22.76 2.22 -0.88
C LEU A 292 -22.48 1.84 -2.34
N LEU A 293 -21.43 1.06 -2.60
CA LEU A 293 -21.03 0.67 -3.95
C LEU A 293 -22.12 -0.15 -4.65
N LEU A 294 -22.75 -1.09 -3.94
CA LEU A 294 -23.87 -1.88 -4.49
C LEU A 294 -25.10 -1.00 -4.77
N ALA A 295 -25.41 -0.04 -3.90
CA ALA A 295 -26.50 0.92 -4.12
C ALA A 295 -26.25 1.83 -5.33
N ARG A 296 -24.97 2.07 -5.68
CA ARG A 296 -24.55 2.80 -6.88
C ARG A 296 -24.45 1.91 -8.13
N GLY A 297 -24.78 0.61 -8.02
CA GLY A 297 -24.85 -0.32 -9.13
C GLY A 297 -23.57 -1.11 -9.42
N ALA A 298 -22.70 -1.30 -8.42
CA ALA A 298 -21.46 -2.04 -8.62
C ALA A 298 -21.75 -3.49 -9.01
N SER A 299 -20.99 -4.02 -9.96
CA SER A 299 -21.11 -5.39 -10.42
C SER A 299 -20.65 -6.37 -9.35
N VAL A 300 -21.62 -7.12 -8.80
CA VAL A 300 -21.36 -8.18 -7.81
C VAL A 300 -20.46 -9.28 -8.37
N GLU A 301 -20.58 -9.53 -9.68
CA GLU A 301 -19.92 -10.63 -10.41
C GLU A 301 -18.69 -10.19 -11.21
N ALA A 302 -18.20 -8.96 -11.00
CA ALA A 302 -16.90 -8.56 -11.55
C ALA A 302 -15.81 -9.52 -11.07
N LYS A 303 -14.85 -9.86 -11.96
CA LYS A 303 -13.77 -10.81 -11.68
C LYS A 303 -12.41 -10.17 -11.89
N SER A 304 -11.51 -10.43 -10.93
CA SER A 304 -10.10 -10.11 -11.06
C SER A 304 -9.42 -11.02 -12.09
N HIS A 305 -8.16 -10.74 -12.42
CA HIS A 305 -7.37 -11.61 -13.30
C HIS A 305 -7.16 -13.02 -12.71
N LEU A 306 -7.29 -13.17 -11.39
CA LEU A 306 -7.28 -14.46 -10.69
C LEU A 306 -8.69 -15.09 -10.59
N GLY A 307 -9.70 -14.52 -11.24
CA GLY A 307 -11.08 -14.99 -11.18
C GLY A 307 -11.81 -14.67 -9.87
N TRP A 308 -11.22 -13.86 -8.98
CA TRP A 308 -11.85 -13.54 -7.69
C TRP A 308 -12.96 -12.51 -7.87
N THR A 309 -14.08 -12.74 -7.20
CA THR A 309 -15.19 -11.78 -7.06
C THR A 309 -15.11 -11.06 -5.72
N ALA A 310 -16.00 -10.09 -5.49
CA ALA A 310 -16.16 -9.49 -4.18
C ALA A 310 -16.54 -10.55 -3.11
N LEU A 311 -17.32 -11.57 -3.49
CA LEU A 311 -17.74 -12.64 -2.57
C LEU A 311 -16.57 -13.53 -2.18
N THR A 312 -15.76 -13.98 -3.14
CA THR A 312 -14.57 -14.80 -2.83
C THR A 312 -13.57 -14.01 -2.00
N THR A 313 -13.41 -12.71 -2.29
CA THR A 313 -12.59 -11.81 -1.48
C THR A 313 -13.11 -11.75 -0.04
N ALA A 314 -14.40 -11.47 0.17
CA ALA A 314 -15.00 -11.43 1.51
C ALA A 314 -14.84 -12.76 2.27
N ALA A 315 -14.95 -13.89 1.57
CA ALA A 315 -14.75 -15.23 2.12
C ALA A 315 -13.30 -15.46 2.57
N CYS A 316 -12.31 -15.07 1.75
CA CYS A 316 -10.89 -15.16 2.11
C CYS A 316 -10.55 -14.37 3.38
N PHE A 317 -11.20 -13.22 3.59
CA PHE A 317 -11.02 -12.39 4.80
C PHE A 317 -12.02 -12.72 5.93
N GLY A 318 -12.83 -13.78 5.80
CA GLY A 318 -13.75 -14.24 6.85
C GLY A 318 -14.90 -13.28 7.18
N SER A 319 -15.25 -12.37 6.27
CA SER A 319 -16.25 -11.31 6.51
C SER A 319 -17.68 -11.79 6.26
N VAL A 320 -18.23 -12.54 7.23
CA VAL A 320 -19.57 -13.15 7.13
C VAL A 320 -20.66 -12.11 6.81
N ASP A 321 -20.63 -10.93 7.40
CA ASP A 321 -21.64 -9.90 7.15
C ASP A 321 -21.58 -9.37 5.72
N ILE A 322 -20.39 -9.19 5.17
CA ILE A 322 -20.22 -8.80 3.76
C ILE A 322 -20.65 -9.92 2.83
N MET A 323 -20.31 -11.17 3.14
CA MET A 323 -20.78 -12.33 2.37
C MET A 323 -22.30 -12.37 2.33
N ARG A 324 -22.98 -12.23 3.48
CA ARG A 324 -24.45 -12.15 3.55
C ARG A 324 -25.00 -11.02 2.69
N LEU A 325 -24.35 -9.85 2.70
CA LEU A 325 -24.77 -8.71 1.88
C LEU A 325 -24.63 -8.99 0.38
N LEU A 326 -23.51 -9.56 -0.05
CA LEU A 326 -23.27 -9.88 -1.44
C LEU A 326 -24.22 -10.97 -1.94
N VAL A 327 -24.43 -12.03 -1.15
CA VAL A 327 -25.41 -13.09 -1.46
C VAL A 327 -26.84 -12.54 -1.54
N ALA A 328 -27.21 -11.63 -0.64
CA ALA A 328 -28.51 -10.95 -0.70
C ALA A 328 -28.68 -10.07 -1.96
N GLN A 329 -27.58 -9.64 -2.58
CA GLN A 329 -27.55 -8.92 -3.86
C GLN A 329 -27.35 -9.86 -5.06
N GLY A 330 -27.49 -11.18 -4.86
CA GLY A 330 -27.46 -12.17 -5.94
C GLY A 330 -26.06 -12.67 -6.31
N ALA A 331 -25.07 -12.51 -5.43
CA ALA A 331 -23.73 -13.08 -5.67
C ALA A 331 -23.79 -14.60 -5.85
N ASP A 332 -23.11 -15.10 -6.87
CA ASP A 332 -22.99 -16.53 -7.10
C ASP A 332 -22.07 -17.17 -6.05
N LEU A 333 -22.65 -18.05 -5.23
CA LEU A 333 -21.93 -18.83 -4.22
C LEU A 333 -20.90 -19.78 -4.85
N GLU A 334 -21.14 -20.21 -6.08
CA GLU A 334 -20.37 -21.21 -6.80
C GLU A 334 -19.39 -20.57 -7.79
N CYS A 335 -18.91 -19.35 -7.53
CA CYS A 335 -17.94 -18.67 -8.38
C CYS A 335 -16.68 -19.54 -8.59
N ARG A 336 -16.66 -20.24 -9.72
CA ARG A 336 -15.63 -21.22 -10.06
C ARG A 336 -14.31 -20.54 -10.35
N ASP A 337 -13.23 -21.16 -9.87
CA ASP A 337 -11.89 -20.95 -10.43
C ASP A 337 -11.95 -21.28 -11.93
N ALA A 338 -11.45 -20.38 -12.79
CA ALA A 338 -11.51 -20.54 -14.25
C ALA A 338 -10.78 -21.79 -14.75
N SER A 339 -9.92 -22.40 -13.93
CA SER A 339 -9.17 -23.63 -14.23
C SER A 339 -9.90 -24.92 -13.83
N ALA A 340 -10.95 -24.85 -13.00
CA ALA A 340 -11.63 -26.04 -12.47
C ALA A 340 -12.66 -26.62 -13.45
N VAL A 341 -12.49 -27.89 -13.83
CA VAL A 341 -13.41 -28.62 -14.72
C VAL A 341 -14.29 -29.55 -13.89
N LEU A 342 -15.62 -29.49 -14.08
CA LEU A 342 -16.56 -30.42 -13.42
C LEU A 342 -16.25 -31.88 -13.81
N PRO A 343 -16.21 -32.81 -12.85
CA PRO A 343 -16.00 -34.23 -13.13
C PRO A 343 -17.09 -34.79 -14.06
N THR A 344 -16.69 -35.37 -15.18
CA THR A 344 -17.61 -36.05 -16.11
C THR A 344 -17.50 -37.56 -15.99
N ARG A 345 -18.57 -38.30 -16.30
CA ARG A 345 -18.47 -39.75 -16.49
C ARG A 345 -18.02 -40.05 -17.92
N GLY A 346 -17.05 -40.96 -18.07
CA GLY A 346 -16.61 -41.43 -19.38
C GLY A 346 -17.68 -42.19 -20.18
N SER A 347 -18.69 -42.73 -19.48
CA SER A 347 -19.90 -43.33 -20.06
C SER A 347 -21.01 -43.44 -19.01
N ALA A 348 -22.24 -43.77 -19.42
CA ALA A 348 -23.34 -44.04 -18.48
C ALA A 348 -23.05 -45.20 -17.51
N LEU A 349 -22.17 -46.12 -17.91
CA LEU A 349 -21.78 -47.30 -17.12
C LEU A 349 -20.46 -47.12 -16.36
N ALA A 350 -19.84 -45.93 -16.42
CA ALA A 350 -18.58 -45.68 -15.73
C ALA A 350 -18.77 -45.74 -14.21
N ALA A 351 -17.84 -46.42 -13.53
CA ALA A 351 -17.89 -46.65 -12.09
C ALA A 351 -17.74 -45.37 -11.25
N GLY A 352 -17.15 -44.32 -11.82
CA GLY A 352 -16.89 -43.05 -11.12
C GLY A 352 -16.78 -41.87 -12.07
N TYR A 353 -16.60 -40.68 -11.48
CA TYR A 353 -16.38 -39.44 -12.21
C TYR A 353 -14.89 -39.24 -12.50
N ASP A 354 -14.54 -38.86 -13.73
CA ASP A 354 -13.15 -38.60 -14.10
C ASP A 354 -12.67 -37.29 -13.43
N LEU A 355 -11.55 -37.36 -12.70
CA LEU A 355 -10.84 -36.21 -12.13
C LEU A 355 -9.74 -35.78 -13.10
N SER A 356 -9.67 -34.49 -13.41
CA SER A 356 -8.72 -33.93 -14.39
C SER A 356 -7.66 -33.06 -13.72
N ALA A 357 -6.46 -33.02 -14.29
CA ALA A 357 -5.37 -32.15 -13.83
C ALA A 357 -5.69 -30.68 -14.11
N ALA A 358 -5.48 -29.81 -13.12
CA ALA A 358 -5.68 -28.36 -13.28
C ALA A 358 -4.47 -27.65 -13.91
N HIS A 359 -3.29 -28.29 -13.90
CA HIS A 359 -2.05 -27.72 -14.39
C HIS A 359 -1.13 -28.81 -14.98
N ASP A 360 -0.16 -28.36 -15.78
CA ASP A 360 0.91 -29.20 -16.28
C ASP A 360 1.82 -29.67 -15.15
N GLY A 361 2.29 -30.92 -15.22
CA GLY A 361 3.23 -31.47 -14.27
C GLY A 361 4.01 -32.66 -14.83
N THR A 362 5.15 -32.97 -14.25
CA THR A 362 5.98 -34.12 -14.64
C THR A 362 6.10 -35.07 -13.46
N ILE A 363 5.78 -36.35 -13.66
CA ILE A 363 5.99 -37.38 -12.65
C ILE A 363 7.35 -38.04 -12.89
N PRO A 364 8.31 -37.93 -11.94
CA PRO A 364 9.65 -38.47 -12.14
C PRO A 364 9.65 -40.00 -12.24
N ALA A 365 10.63 -40.56 -12.97
CA ALA A 365 10.86 -42.00 -13.06
C ALA A 365 11.03 -42.61 -11.66
N ARG A 366 10.42 -43.77 -11.41
CA ARG A 366 10.42 -44.44 -10.09
C ARG A 366 10.01 -43.53 -8.92
N GLY A 367 9.19 -42.52 -9.17
CA GLY A 367 8.84 -41.49 -8.20
C GLY A 367 7.34 -41.24 -8.07
N LYS A 368 6.99 -40.14 -7.40
CA LYS A 368 5.60 -39.72 -7.20
C LYS A 368 5.47 -38.21 -7.27
N ALA A 369 4.32 -37.70 -7.69
CA ALA A 369 3.98 -36.29 -7.54
C ALA A 369 2.49 -36.10 -7.23
N LEU A 370 2.18 -35.00 -6.55
CA LEU A 370 0.82 -34.54 -6.31
C LEU A 370 0.39 -33.68 -7.49
N ILE A 371 -0.68 -34.09 -8.18
CA ILE A 371 -1.33 -33.30 -9.22
C ILE A 371 -2.65 -32.78 -8.65
N LYS A 372 -2.80 -31.44 -8.59
CA LYS A 372 -4.05 -30.83 -8.10
C LYS A 372 -5.12 -30.86 -9.19
N THR A 373 -6.36 -31.02 -8.75
CA THR A 373 -7.55 -30.89 -9.61
C THR A 373 -8.21 -29.51 -9.49
N ASP A 374 -7.80 -28.73 -8.48
CA ASP A 374 -8.42 -27.47 -8.04
C ASP A 374 -9.95 -27.54 -7.89
N LEU A 375 -10.44 -28.76 -7.64
CA LEU A 375 -11.83 -29.06 -7.38
C LEU A 375 -12.06 -29.25 -5.88
N ALA A 376 -12.87 -28.37 -5.30
CA ALA A 376 -13.50 -28.62 -4.02
C ALA A 376 -14.73 -29.53 -4.22
N VAL A 377 -14.82 -30.62 -3.47
CA VAL A 377 -15.87 -31.63 -3.65
C VAL A 377 -16.74 -31.73 -2.41
N ALA A 378 -18.06 -31.66 -2.60
CA ALA A 378 -19.04 -32.09 -1.62
C ALA A 378 -19.64 -33.43 -2.06
N ILE A 379 -19.60 -34.44 -1.19
CA ILE A 379 -20.19 -35.76 -1.45
C ILE A 379 -21.41 -35.99 -0.54
N PRO A 380 -22.39 -36.80 -0.97
CA PRO A 380 -23.60 -37.05 -0.19
C PRO A 380 -23.31 -37.66 1.19
N GLU A 381 -24.11 -37.28 2.19
CA GLU A 381 -24.07 -37.89 3.52
C GLU A 381 -24.31 -39.41 3.45
N GLY A 382 -23.62 -40.17 4.30
CA GLY A 382 -23.66 -41.63 4.30
C GLY A 382 -22.85 -42.30 3.18
N CYS A 383 -22.01 -41.54 2.47
CA CYS A 383 -21.07 -42.05 1.48
C CYS A 383 -19.64 -41.61 1.79
N TYR A 384 -18.64 -42.31 1.24
CA TYR A 384 -17.28 -41.80 1.11
C TYR A 384 -16.85 -41.85 -0.36
N GLY A 385 -15.95 -40.95 -0.74
CA GLY A 385 -15.38 -40.88 -2.07
C GLY A 385 -14.05 -41.61 -2.13
N ARG A 386 -13.91 -42.62 -2.97
CA ARG A 386 -12.65 -43.31 -3.23
C ARG A 386 -12.00 -42.74 -4.49
N VAL A 387 -10.75 -42.30 -4.37
CA VAL A 387 -9.93 -41.90 -5.53
C VAL A 387 -9.24 -43.15 -6.08
N ALA A 388 -9.58 -43.52 -7.31
CA ALA A 388 -9.14 -44.76 -7.96
C ALA A 388 -8.31 -44.49 -9.22
N PRO A 389 -7.33 -45.36 -9.55
CA PRO A 389 -6.59 -45.28 -10.79
C PRO A 389 -7.49 -45.55 -12.00
N ARG A 390 -7.22 -44.85 -13.11
CA ARG A 390 -7.86 -45.15 -14.39
C ARG A 390 -7.10 -46.25 -15.11
N SER A 391 -7.80 -47.29 -15.53
CA SER A 391 -7.22 -48.44 -16.23
C SER A 391 -6.36 -48.05 -17.44
N GLY A 392 -6.77 -47.04 -18.21
CA GLY A 392 -6.03 -46.58 -19.40
C GLY A 392 -4.70 -45.89 -19.11
N LEU A 393 -4.57 -45.16 -17.99
CA LEU A 393 -3.31 -44.53 -17.56
C LEU A 393 -2.40 -45.54 -16.87
N ALA A 394 -2.99 -46.36 -15.99
CA ALA A 394 -2.29 -47.43 -15.29
C ALA A 394 -1.63 -48.41 -16.28
N TRP A 395 -2.34 -48.77 -17.35
CA TRP A 395 -1.82 -49.65 -18.40
C TRP A 395 -0.71 -49.03 -19.24
N LYS A 396 -0.85 -47.77 -19.65
CA LYS A 396 0.09 -47.14 -20.61
C LYS A 396 1.44 -46.78 -20.00
N HIS A 397 1.45 -46.40 -18.73
CA HIS A 397 2.63 -45.79 -18.09
C HIS A 397 3.02 -46.47 -16.79
N SER A 398 2.43 -47.62 -16.46
CA SER A 398 2.65 -48.33 -15.20
C SER A 398 2.44 -47.41 -13.99
N ILE A 399 1.33 -46.65 -14.01
CA ILE A 399 0.98 -45.68 -12.98
C ILE A 399 0.04 -46.32 -11.97
N ASP A 400 0.22 -45.97 -10.70
CA ASP A 400 -0.78 -46.17 -9.66
C ASP A 400 -1.22 -44.83 -9.05
N VAL A 401 -2.41 -44.82 -8.45
CA VAL A 401 -2.95 -43.67 -7.72
C VAL A 401 -2.94 -44.00 -6.24
N GLY A 402 -2.48 -43.06 -5.41
CA GLY A 402 -2.49 -43.24 -3.96
C GLY A 402 -3.87 -43.56 -3.44
N ALA A 403 -3.97 -44.56 -2.54
CA ALA A 403 -5.22 -44.90 -1.88
C ALA A 403 -5.72 -43.70 -1.06
N GLY A 404 -6.68 -42.97 -1.61
CA GLY A 404 -7.26 -41.77 -1.02
C GLY A 404 -8.75 -41.94 -0.79
N VAL A 405 -9.18 -41.62 0.43
CA VAL A 405 -10.59 -41.54 0.82
C VAL A 405 -10.92 -40.07 1.10
N ILE A 406 -12.08 -39.64 0.63
CA ILE A 406 -12.67 -38.33 0.88
C ILE A 406 -13.93 -38.57 1.71
N ASP A 407 -13.94 -38.06 2.93
CA ASP A 407 -15.08 -38.17 3.83
C ASP A 407 -16.19 -37.17 3.47
N ALA A 408 -17.42 -37.47 3.89
CA ALA A 408 -18.61 -36.67 3.58
C ALA A 408 -18.59 -35.25 4.16
N ASP A 409 -17.73 -34.98 5.14
CA ASP A 409 -17.52 -33.68 5.78
C ASP A 409 -16.35 -32.88 5.18
N TYR A 410 -15.55 -33.47 4.29
CA TYR A 410 -14.45 -32.77 3.63
C TYR A 410 -14.95 -31.73 2.59
N ARG A 411 -14.37 -30.54 2.59
CA ARG A 411 -14.75 -29.42 1.68
C ARG A 411 -13.55 -28.75 0.98
N GLY A 412 -12.36 -29.33 1.08
CA GLY A 412 -11.14 -28.78 0.50
C GLY A 412 -10.87 -29.23 -0.94
N ASN A 413 -9.78 -28.74 -1.52
CA ASN A 413 -9.34 -29.12 -2.86
C ASN A 413 -8.82 -30.56 -2.89
N VAL A 414 -9.30 -31.34 -3.86
CA VAL A 414 -8.85 -32.71 -4.07
C VAL A 414 -7.57 -32.72 -4.91
N GLY A 415 -6.53 -33.37 -4.41
CA GLY A 415 -5.31 -33.66 -5.15
C GLY A 415 -5.12 -35.15 -5.34
N VAL A 416 -4.48 -35.52 -6.44
CA VAL A 416 -4.21 -36.93 -6.80
C VAL A 416 -2.71 -37.16 -6.75
N ILE A 417 -2.27 -38.10 -5.92
CA ILE A 417 -0.87 -38.55 -5.91
C ILE A 417 -0.72 -39.63 -6.96
N LEU A 418 0.06 -39.35 -7.99
CA LEU A 418 0.43 -40.32 -9.03
C LEU A 418 1.77 -40.95 -8.70
N PHE A 419 1.83 -42.27 -8.75
CA PHE A 419 3.06 -43.06 -8.61
C PHE A 419 3.50 -43.57 -9.97
N ASN A 420 4.72 -43.24 -10.39
CA ASN A 420 5.31 -43.72 -11.63
C ASN A 420 6.23 -44.91 -11.32
N LEU A 421 5.82 -46.11 -11.73
CA LEU A 421 6.62 -47.32 -11.53
C LEU A 421 7.58 -47.62 -12.68
N SER A 422 7.55 -46.81 -13.76
CA SER A 422 8.43 -46.95 -14.92
C SER A 422 9.79 -46.28 -14.71
N ASP A 423 10.75 -46.63 -15.58
CA ASP A 423 12.11 -46.07 -15.59
C ASP A 423 12.19 -44.73 -16.35
N THR A 424 11.07 -44.21 -16.85
CA THR A 424 11.01 -42.95 -17.61
C THR A 424 10.03 -41.98 -16.95
N ALA A 425 10.36 -40.68 -16.92
CA ALA A 425 9.42 -39.66 -16.50
C ALA A 425 8.27 -39.53 -17.52
N PHE A 426 7.09 -39.12 -17.07
CA PHE A 426 5.97 -38.81 -17.96
C PHE A 426 5.31 -37.49 -17.57
N ASP A 427 4.81 -36.77 -18.58
CA ASP A 427 4.17 -35.48 -18.40
C ASP A 427 2.64 -35.64 -18.34
N VAL A 428 2.03 -34.84 -17.47
CA VAL A 428 0.60 -34.63 -17.33
C VAL A 428 0.32 -33.22 -17.83
N LYS A 429 -0.68 -33.05 -18.70
CA LYS A 429 -1.13 -31.75 -19.16
C LYS A 429 -2.41 -31.32 -18.47
N ALA A 430 -2.61 -30.01 -18.33
CA ALA A 430 -3.87 -29.47 -17.86
C ALA A 430 -5.04 -30.03 -18.71
N GLY A 431 -6.06 -30.55 -18.03
CA GLY A 431 -7.20 -31.26 -18.64
C GLY A 431 -7.03 -32.78 -18.78
N ASP A 432 -5.84 -33.34 -18.55
CA ASP A 432 -5.67 -34.78 -18.56
C ASP A 432 -6.43 -35.45 -17.42
N ARG A 433 -7.16 -36.52 -17.74
CA ARG A 433 -7.99 -37.27 -16.79
C ARG A 433 -7.13 -38.26 -16.01
N ILE A 434 -6.70 -37.87 -14.82
CA ILE A 434 -5.67 -38.53 -14.01
C ILE A 434 -6.18 -39.60 -13.04
N ALA A 435 -7.43 -39.51 -12.58
CA ALA A 435 -8.04 -40.47 -11.65
C ALA A 435 -9.56 -40.56 -11.83
N GLN A 436 -10.19 -41.47 -11.08
CA GLN A 436 -11.64 -41.55 -10.97
C GLN A 436 -12.09 -41.41 -9.51
N LEU A 437 -13.09 -40.58 -9.27
CA LEU A 437 -13.79 -40.51 -7.99
C LEU A 437 -15.00 -41.45 -8.01
N VAL A 438 -14.94 -42.50 -7.20
CA VAL A 438 -16.02 -43.48 -7.01
C VAL A 438 -16.72 -43.17 -5.69
N LEU A 439 -18.04 -42.98 -5.71
CA LEU A 439 -18.81 -42.78 -4.48
C LEU A 439 -19.33 -44.12 -3.98
N GLU A 440 -18.99 -44.46 -2.74
CA GLU A 440 -19.37 -45.71 -2.10
C GLU A 440 -20.23 -45.43 -0.87
N ARG A 441 -21.36 -46.14 -0.72
CA ARG A 441 -22.25 -45.98 0.42
C ARG A 441 -21.66 -46.68 1.63
N ILE A 442 -21.61 -45.99 2.77
CA ILE A 442 -21.14 -46.55 4.03
C ILE A 442 -22.22 -47.52 4.55
N ALA A 443 -21.81 -48.75 4.84
CA ALA A 443 -22.61 -49.71 5.58
C ALA A 443 -21.77 -50.18 6.77
N THR A 444 -22.36 -50.20 7.96
CA THR A 444 -21.75 -50.75 9.18
C THR A 444 -22.48 -52.06 9.53
N PRO A 445 -22.18 -53.16 8.85
CA PRO A 445 -22.72 -54.46 9.24
C PRO A 445 -22.09 -54.93 10.56
N ASP A 446 -22.84 -55.71 11.33
CA ASP A 446 -22.30 -56.42 12.49
C ASP A 446 -21.24 -57.43 12.02
N VAL A 447 -20.05 -57.38 12.61
CA VAL A 447 -18.98 -58.36 12.36
C VAL A 447 -19.14 -59.50 13.34
N VAL A 448 -19.23 -60.73 12.84
CA VAL A 448 -19.33 -61.95 13.63
C VAL A 448 -18.12 -62.83 13.31
N GLU A 449 -17.47 -63.36 14.35
CA GLU A 449 -16.39 -64.34 14.20
C GLU A 449 -16.99 -65.67 13.70
N VAL A 450 -16.37 -66.24 12.66
CA VAL A 450 -16.79 -67.52 12.08
C VAL A 450 -15.61 -68.48 11.99
N ASP A 451 -15.88 -69.76 12.27
CA ASP A 451 -14.85 -70.80 12.23
C ASP A 451 -14.47 -71.21 10.78
N ASP A 452 -15.34 -70.94 9.80
CA ASP A 452 -15.14 -71.24 8.38
C ASP A 452 -15.77 -70.17 7.47
N LEU A 453 -15.00 -69.62 6.53
CA LEU A 453 -15.44 -68.61 5.57
C LEU A 453 -16.33 -69.18 4.47
N GLU A 454 -16.19 -70.47 4.13
CA GLU A 454 -16.97 -71.11 3.06
C GLU A 454 -18.41 -71.43 3.49
N ALA A 455 -18.67 -71.46 4.80
CA ALA A 455 -20.00 -71.60 5.38
C ALA A 455 -20.75 -70.26 5.54
N SER A 456 -20.08 -69.12 5.25
CA SER A 456 -20.72 -67.81 5.32
C SER A 456 -21.56 -67.52 4.07
N ASP A 457 -22.73 -66.91 4.26
CA ASP A 457 -23.56 -66.43 3.15
C ASP A 457 -22.79 -65.34 2.38
N ARG A 458 -22.18 -65.73 1.25
CA ARG A 458 -21.54 -64.79 0.33
C ARG A 458 -22.60 -63.96 -0.39
N GLY A 459 -22.96 -62.83 0.21
CA GLY A 459 -23.63 -61.74 -0.51
C GLY A 459 -24.99 -61.34 0.05
N ALA A 460 -24.96 -60.31 0.88
CA ALA A 460 -25.84 -59.15 0.72
C ALA A 460 -25.06 -57.91 1.23
N GLY A 461 -24.01 -57.51 0.50
CA GLY A 461 -23.30 -56.24 0.76
C GLY A 461 -21.83 -56.32 1.20
N GLY A 462 -21.12 -57.43 0.99
CA GLY A 462 -19.69 -57.56 1.34
C GLY A 462 -18.75 -57.72 0.13
N PHE A 463 -17.48 -57.33 0.32
CA PHE A 463 -16.40 -57.31 -0.68
C PHE A 463 -16.27 -58.65 -1.46
N GLY A 464 -16.35 -58.59 -2.79
CA GLY A 464 -16.11 -59.74 -3.68
C GLY A 464 -17.36 -60.46 -4.23
N SER A 465 -18.58 -59.97 -4.00
CA SER A 465 -19.80 -60.60 -4.53
C SER A 465 -20.00 -60.32 -6.03
N THR A 466 -19.90 -61.36 -6.88
CA THR A 466 -20.48 -61.37 -8.23
C THR A 466 -21.98 -61.65 -8.10
N GLY A 467 -22.80 -60.60 -8.17
CA GLY A 467 -24.24 -60.67 -7.91
C GLY A 467 -24.94 -61.85 -8.59
N GLY A 468 -25.53 -62.72 -7.78
CA GLY A 468 -26.50 -63.72 -8.22
C GLY A 468 -27.90 -63.10 -8.25
N PHE A 469 -28.52 -63.08 -9.43
CA PHE A 469 -29.92 -62.70 -9.59
C PHE A 469 -30.83 -63.67 -8.83
N ALA A 470 -31.55 -63.18 -7.82
CA ALA A 470 -32.70 -63.87 -7.26
C ALA A 470 -33.91 -62.92 -7.31
N GLU A 471 -34.93 -63.35 -8.04
CA GLU A 471 -36.17 -62.64 -8.33
C GLU A 471 -36.86 -62.14 -7.05
N SER A 472 -37.17 -60.85 -7.01
CA SER A 472 -37.96 -60.25 -5.94
C SER A 472 -39.42 -60.72 -6.05
N ALA A 473 -39.80 -61.71 -5.24
CA ALA A 473 -41.20 -62.01 -4.99
C ALA A 473 -41.86 -60.81 -4.29
N ALA A 474 -42.81 -60.20 -4.99
CA ALA A 474 -43.60 -59.08 -4.53
C ALA A 474 -44.37 -59.40 -3.23
N LYS A 475 -44.18 -58.57 -2.20
CA LYS A 475 -45.23 -58.28 -1.21
C LYS A 475 -45.67 -56.83 -1.38
N ARG A 476 -46.79 -56.67 -2.09
CA ARG A 476 -47.63 -55.47 -2.09
C ARG A 476 -48.11 -55.19 -0.67
N ALA A 477 -47.76 -54.03 -0.11
CA ALA A 477 -48.53 -53.42 0.98
C ALA A 477 -49.55 -52.44 0.35
N LYS A 478 -50.82 -52.60 0.71
CA LYS A 478 -51.93 -51.71 0.33
C LYS A 478 -51.91 -50.41 1.17
N PRO A 479 -52.58 -49.33 0.72
CA PRO A 479 -52.51 -48.01 1.32
C PRO A 479 -53.39 -47.86 2.57
N ALA A 480 -53.06 -46.86 3.38
CA ALA A 480 -53.71 -46.48 4.62
C ALA A 480 -55.16 -46.01 4.40
N GLU A 481 -56.07 -46.40 5.30
CA GLU A 481 -57.39 -45.78 5.48
C GLU A 481 -57.57 -45.35 6.95
N ASP A 482 -57.78 -44.04 7.07
CA ASP A 482 -58.54 -43.23 8.02
C ASP A 482 -58.85 -43.74 9.43
N SER A 483 -58.46 -42.88 10.37
CA SER A 483 -59.09 -42.74 11.68
C SER A 483 -60.17 -41.66 11.59
N ALA A 484 -61.42 -42.05 11.84
CA ALA A 484 -62.46 -41.11 12.25
C ALA A 484 -63.37 -41.76 13.30
N LYS A 485 -63.29 -41.18 14.49
CA LYS A 485 -64.14 -41.42 15.67
C LYS A 485 -65.61 -41.11 15.35
N ALA A 486 -66.51 -41.82 16.01
CA ALA A 486 -67.67 -41.24 16.68
C ALA A 486 -68.28 -42.26 17.65
N ASP A 487 -68.14 -42.00 18.95
CA ASP A 487 -69.12 -42.43 19.94
C ASP A 487 -70.23 -41.37 20.00
N ALA A 488 -71.46 -41.87 20.10
CA ALA A 488 -72.74 -41.23 20.43
C ALA A 488 -73.43 -40.37 19.34
#